data_AF-A0A1C3P5K0-F1
#
_entry.id   AF-A0A1C3P5K0-F1
#
_cell.length_a   1.000
_cell.length_b   1.000
_cell.length_c   1.000
_cell.angle_alpha   90.00
_cell.angle_beta   90.00
_cell.angle_gamma   90.00
#
_symmetry.space_group_name_H-M   'P 1'
#
loop_
_entity.id
_entity.type
_entity.pdbx_description
1 polymer ?
#
loop_
_entity_poly.entity_id
_entity_poly.type
_entity_poly.pdbx_seq_one_letter_code
_entity_poly.pdbx_strand_id
1 'polypeptide(L)' 'MAIIEAMKLMIPVEADASGRVVEVLVADGTPVEHGQPLLAVAAVAADRPVSGR' A
#
# COMPACT_ATOMS: atom_id res chain seq x y z
N MET A 1 -0.74 -0.77 -4.70
CA MET A 1 -1.33 -1.49 -3.56
C MET A 1 -1.48 -2.97 -3.91
N ALA A 2 -1.97 -3.79 -2.99
CA ALA A 2 -2.10 -5.23 -3.15
C ALA A 2 -3.56 -5.66 -3.42
N ILE A 3 -3.75 -6.95 -3.75
CA ILE A 3 -5.05 -7.61 -3.85
C ILE A 3 -5.01 -8.84 -2.95
N ILE A 4 -6.06 -9.05 -2.16
CA ILE A 4 -6.22 -10.24 -1.31
C ILE A 4 -7.35 -11.09 -1.87
N GLU A 5 -7.16 -12.41 -1.87
CA GLU A 5 -8.25 -13.36 -2.12
C GLU A 5 -8.89 -13.81 -0.80
N ALA A 6 -10.20 -13.66 -0.67
CA ALA A 6 -10.97 -14.21 0.44
C ALA A 6 -12.21 -14.93 -0.11
N MET A 7 -12.31 -16.25 0.10
CA MET A 7 -13.44 -17.06 -0.37
C MET A 7 -13.74 -16.87 -1.88
N LYS A 8 -12.70 -16.87 -2.72
CA LYS A 8 -12.77 -16.61 -4.17
C LYS A 8 -13.13 -15.17 -4.58
N LEU A 9 -13.17 -14.25 -3.62
CA LEU A 9 -13.38 -12.82 -3.89
C LEU A 9 -12.02 -12.12 -3.89
N MET A 10 -11.78 -11.30 -4.91
CA MET A 10 -10.58 -10.47 -5.04
C MET A 10 -10.88 -9.09 -4.45
N ILE A 11 -10.32 -8.80 -3.27
CA ILE A 11 -10.55 -7.57 -2.53
C ILE A 11 -9.33 -6.66 -2.72
N PRO A 12 -9.49 -5.44 -3.27
CA PRO A 12 -8.40 -4.48 -3.35
C PRO A 12 -8.03 -3.98 -1.95
N VAL A 13 -6.73 -3.90 -1.68
CA VAL A 13 -6.22 -3.15 -0.54
C VAL A 13 -5.96 -1.74 -1.02
N GLU A 14 -6.51 -0.74 -0.34
CA GLU A 14 -6.31 0.67 -0.66
C GLU A 14 -5.46 1.34 0.43
N ALA A 15 -4.76 2.42 0.10
CA ALA A 15 -4.08 3.23 1.11
C ALA A 15 -4.90 4.47 1.40
N ASP A 16 -4.99 4.82 2.70
CA ASP A 16 -5.69 6.00 3.18
C ASP A 16 -4.99 7.31 2.82
N ALA A 17 -3.72 7.25 2.41
CA ALA A 17 -2.90 8.41 2.09
C ALA A 17 -1.96 8.16 0.91
N SER A 18 -1.55 9.25 0.27
CA SER A 18 -0.51 9.23 -0.77
C SER A 18 0.85 8.89 -0.17
N GLY A 19 1.59 8.01 -0.83
CA GLY A 19 2.89 7.56 -0.37
C GLY A 19 3.59 6.70 -1.41
N ARG A 20 4.83 6.29 -1.09
CA ARG A 20 5.63 5.37 -1.89
C ARG A 20 5.79 4.06 -1.14
N VAL A 21 5.49 2.94 -1.79
CA VAL A 21 5.81 1.61 -1.26
C VAL A 21 7.33 1.48 -1.16
N VAL A 22 7.83 1.19 0.04
CA VAL A 22 9.26 1.02 0.30
C VAL A 22 9.62 -0.42 0.62
N GLU A 23 8.65 -1.24 1.03
CA GLU A 23 8.86 -2.65 1.33
C GLU A 23 7.58 -3.46 1.13
N VAL A 24 7.75 -4.71 0.69
CA VAL A 24 6.71 -5.74 0.63
C VAL A 24 6.99 -6.73 1.76
N LEU A 25 6.11 -6.78 2.76
CA LEU A 25 6.35 -7.50 4.01
C LEU A 25 5.92 -8.98 3.94
N VAL A 26 5.17 -9.35 2.89
CA VAL A 26 4.59 -10.68 2.71
C VAL A 26 4.75 -11.08 1.25
N ALA A 27 5.20 -12.31 0.99
CA ALA A 27 5.33 -12.83 -0.37
C ALA A 27 3.96 -13.15 -1.01
N ASP A 28 3.89 -13.07 -2.33
CA ASP A 28 2.67 -13.41 -3.08
C ASP A 28 2.18 -14.84 -2.78
N GLY A 29 0.86 -15.01 -2.69
CA GLY A 29 0.23 -16.30 -2.39
C GLY A 29 0.35 -16.75 -0.93
N THR A 30 1.00 -15.96 -0.07
CA THR A 30 1.09 -16.26 1.37
C THR A 30 -0.26 -15.98 2.06
N PRO A 31 -0.77 -16.90 2.90
CA PRO A 31 -1.94 -16.64 3.75
C PRO A 31 -1.68 -15.48 4.72
N VAL A 32 -2.70 -14.64 4.94
CA VAL A 32 -2.63 -13.48 5.84
C VAL A 32 -3.85 -13.40 6.73
N GLU A 33 -3.70 -12.75 7.88
CA GLU A 33 -4.79 -12.51 8.83
C GLU A 33 -5.27 -11.05 8.82
N HIS A 34 -6.46 -10.82 9.38
CA HIS A 34 -7.00 -9.47 9.52
C HIS A 34 -6.09 -8.59 10.39
N GLY A 35 -5.73 -7.42 9.87
CA GLY A 35 -4.84 -6.46 10.56
C GLY A 35 -3.35 -6.76 10.39
N GLN A 36 -2.97 -7.84 9.69
CA GLN A 36 -1.58 -8.12 9.37
C GLN A 36 -1.02 -7.05 8.40
N PRO A 37 0.14 -6.44 8.71
CA PRO A 37 0.81 -5.52 7.79
C PRO A 37 1.27 -6.22 6.51
N LEU A 38 1.01 -5.60 5.34
CA LEU A 38 1.37 -6.15 4.02
C LEU A 38 2.46 -5.36 3.30
N LEU A 39 2.41 -4.03 3.40
CA LEU A 39 3.28 -3.10 2.69
C LEU A 39 3.75 -2.02 3.66
N ALA A 40 5.02 -1.64 3.59
CA ALA A 40 5.51 -0.42 4.22
C ALA A 40 5.42 0.73 3.22
N VAL A 41 4.85 1.86 3.66
CA VAL A 41 4.66 3.06 2.84
C VAL A 41 5.34 4.25 3.49
N ALA A 42 6.20 4.94 2.75
CA ALA A 42 6.78 6.21 3.16
C ALA A 42 5.96 7.38 2.61
N ALA A 43 5.78 8.43 3.40
CA ALA A 43 5.16 9.66 2.95
C ALA A 43 5.97 10.24 1.77
N VAL A 44 5.28 10.63 0.71
CA VAL A 44 5.89 11.43 -0.36
C VAL A 44 5.68 12.89 0.01
N ALA A 45 6.75 13.68 -0.02
CA ALA A 45 6.63 15.12 0.21
C ALA A 45 5.60 15.69 -0.78
N ALA A 46 4.63 16.45 -0.27
CA ALA A 46 3.71 17.18 -1.12
C ALA A 46 4.53 18.00 -2.11
N ASP A 47 4.23 17.86 -3.40
CA ASP A 47 4.90 18.59 -4.47
C ASP A 47 4.92 20.08 -4.10
N ARG A 48 6.08 20.59 -3.69
CA ARG A 48 6.20 21.98 -3.25
C ARG A 48 5.89 22.79 -4.50
N PRO A 49 4.87 23.67 -4.52
CA PRO A 49 4.62 24.49 -5.68
C PRO A 49 5.92 25.24 -5.96
N VAL A 50 6.46 25.07 -7.17
CA VAL A 50 7.61 25.84 -7.61
C VAL A 50 7.18 27.31 -7.51
N SER A 51 7.67 28.00 -6.49
CA SER A 51 7.47 29.44 -6.33
C SER A 51 8.28 30.10 -7.44
N GLY A 52 7.68 30.17 -8.62
CA GLY A 52 8.19 30.93 -9.75
C GLY A 52 8.11 32.40 -9.39
N ARG A 53 9.27 33.07 -9.49
CA ARG A 53 9.35 34.51 -9.67
C ARG A 53 8.65 34.93 -10.96
#